data_AF-A0A2V6S697-F1
#
_entry.id   AF-A0A2V6S697-F1
#
_cell.length_a   1.000
_cell.length_b   1.000
_cell.length_c   1.000
_cell.angle_alpha   90.00
_cell.angle_beta   90.00
_cell.angle_gamma   90.00
#
_symmetry.space_group_name_H-M   'P 1'
#
loop_
_entity.id
_entity.type
_entity.pdbx_description
1 polymer ?
#
loop_
_entity_poly.entity_id
_entity_poly.type
_entity_poly.pdbx_seq_one_letter_code
_entity_poly.pdbx_strand_id
1 'polypeptide(L)'
;MLLTRDEIRHGKSFDLLTEAILERDQPRTTDLFFRMIRDGRSTSDALGVVTAAEAPFVQVPSHINMRDGQITLINNDHTILGLRTSTNLAPFLPETHRLLPLLQSVWYIPAGLDIWNQLLGKYPGRYATMKGMEVPPPSHGPAVWNEEQVPIKGEGTVEEQLDAYTIATV
;
A
#
# COMPACT_ATOMS: atom_id res chain seq x y z
N MET A 1 -13.09 -22.00 -7.75
CA MET A 1 -11.91 -21.60 -8.52
C MET A 1 -11.50 -20.22 -8.03
N LEU A 2 -10.21 -19.99 -7.78
CA LEU A 2 -9.71 -18.64 -7.54
C LEU A 2 -9.82 -17.86 -8.86
N LEU A 3 -10.28 -16.61 -8.78
CA LEU A 3 -10.28 -15.72 -9.94
C LEU A 3 -8.86 -15.51 -10.45
N THR A 4 -8.70 -15.48 -11.77
CA THR A 4 -7.47 -15.05 -12.41
C THR A 4 -7.22 -13.55 -12.19
N ARG A 5 -5.98 -13.12 -12.38
CA ARG A 5 -5.62 -11.69 -12.29
C ARG A 5 -6.44 -10.83 -13.24
N ASP A 6 -6.69 -11.31 -14.46
CA ASP A 6 -7.45 -10.57 -15.46
C ASP A 6 -8.93 -10.48 -15.08
N GLU A 7 -9.54 -11.57 -14.61
CA GLU A 7 -10.93 -11.54 -14.13
C GLU A 7 -11.13 -10.58 -12.95
N ILE A 8 -10.14 -10.49 -12.06
CA ILE A 8 -10.16 -9.52 -10.95
C ILE A 8 -10.13 -8.09 -11.49
N ARG A 9 -9.19 -7.78 -12.40
CA ARG A 9 -8.96 -6.43 -12.93
C ARG A 9 -10.14 -5.87 -13.74
N HIS A 10 -10.95 -6.72 -14.34
CA HIS A 10 -12.16 -6.29 -15.08
C HIS A 10 -13.41 -6.23 -14.20
N GLY A 11 -13.30 -6.51 -12.90
CA GLY A 11 -14.43 -6.54 -11.98
C GLY A 11 -14.71 -5.18 -11.35
N LYS A 12 -16.00 -4.78 -11.26
CA LYS A 12 -16.43 -3.54 -10.60
C LYS A 12 -15.88 -3.34 -9.18
N SER A 13 -15.72 -4.42 -8.41
CA SER A 13 -15.16 -4.35 -7.05
C SER A 13 -13.69 -3.91 -7.05
N PHE A 14 -12.92 -4.27 -8.08
CA PHE A 14 -11.53 -3.83 -8.24
C PHE A 14 -11.47 -2.32 -8.48
N ASP A 15 -12.27 -1.79 -9.40
CA ASP A 15 -12.30 -0.35 -9.70
C ASP A 15 -12.66 0.48 -8.47
N LEU A 16 -13.75 0.10 -7.78
CA LEU A 16 -14.22 0.82 -6.60
C LEU A 16 -13.22 0.78 -5.43
N LEU A 17 -12.54 -0.36 -5.24
CA LEU A 17 -11.49 -0.48 -4.23
C LEU A 17 -10.28 0.36 -4.61
N THR A 18 -9.84 0.29 -5.86
CA THR A 18 -8.71 1.07 -6.36
C THR A 18 -8.94 2.56 -6.16
N GLU A 19 -10.13 3.05 -6.49
CA GLU A 19 -10.54 4.44 -6.27
C GLU A 19 -10.49 4.81 -4.78
N ALA A 20 -11.15 4.03 -3.91
CA ALA A 20 -11.17 4.29 -2.46
C ALA A 20 -9.75 4.30 -1.84
N ILE A 21 -8.89 3.39 -2.31
CA ILE A 21 -7.49 3.31 -1.88
C ILE A 21 -6.76 4.60 -2.28
N LEU A 22 -6.84 5.01 -3.56
CA LEU A 22 -6.18 6.21 -4.08
C LEU A 22 -6.67 7.50 -3.42
N GLU A 23 -7.95 7.56 -3.03
CA GLU A 23 -8.54 8.66 -2.26
C GLU A 23 -8.09 8.67 -0.79
N ARG A 24 -7.38 7.64 -0.34
CA ARG A 24 -6.99 7.40 1.06
C ARG A 24 -8.21 7.22 1.99
N ASP A 25 -9.32 6.73 1.46
CA ASP A 25 -10.57 6.52 2.19
C ASP A 25 -10.59 5.14 2.87
N GLN A 26 -10.07 5.10 4.10
CA GLN A 26 -10.00 3.89 4.92
C GLN A 26 -11.40 3.32 5.25
N PRO A 27 -12.39 4.12 5.69
CA PRO A 27 -13.76 3.64 5.88
C PRO A 27 -14.35 2.98 4.63
N ARG A 28 -14.28 3.64 3.47
CA ARG A 28 -14.82 3.14 2.21
C ARG A 28 -14.12 1.87 1.77
N THR A 29 -12.79 1.81 1.90
CA THR A 29 -12.00 0.62 1.55
C THR A 29 -12.41 -0.59 2.38
N THR A 30 -12.53 -0.43 3.71
CA THR A 30 -12.96 -1.51 4.60
C THR A 30 -14.40 -1.95 4.35
N ASP A 31 -15.32 -1.00 4.11
CA ASP A 31 -16.72 -1.30 3.83
C ASP A 31 -16.90 -2.03 2.49
N LEU A 32 -16.23 -1.60 1.42
CA LEU A 32 -16.24 -2.29 0.12
C LEU A 32 -15.74 -3.74 0.25
N PHE A 33 -14.67 -3.96 1.01
CA PHE A 33 -14.16 -5.30 1.29
C PHE A 33 -15.16 -6.14 2.09
N PHE A 34 -15.74 -5.57 3.15
CA PHE A 34 -16.72 -6.26 3.98
C PHE A 34 -17.96 -6.67 3.17
N ARG A 35 -18.47 -5.78 2.32
CA ARG A 35 -19.62 -6.05 1.45
C ARG A 35 -19.37 -7.22 0.52
N MET A 36 -18.17 -7.34 -0.06
CA MET A 36 -17.85 -8.51 -0.90
C MET A 36 -18.06 -9.83 -0.16
N ILE A 37 -17.54 -9.94 1.07
CA ILE A 37 -17.66 -11.16 1.88
C ILE A 37 -19.11 -11.38 2.31
N ARG A 38 -19.78 -10.33 2.79
CA ARG A 38 -21.19 -10.37 3.20
C ARG A 38 -22.10 -10.82 2.06
N ASP A 39 -21.83 -10.36 0.84
CA ASP A 39 -22.62 -10.65 -0.36
C ASP A 39 -22.26 -12.02 -0.98
N GLY A 40 -21.50 -12.86 -0.25
CA GLY A 40 -21.26 -14.27 -0.56
C GLY A 40 -19.94 -14.58 -1.25
N ARG A 41 -19.07 -13.57 -1.50
CA ARG A 41 -17.73 -13.82 -2.03
C ARG A 41 -16.87 -14.52 -0.98
N SER A 42 -16.02 -15.45 -1.39
CA SER A 42 -15.06 -16.07 -0.47
C SER A 42 -14.05 -15.04 0.05
N THR A 43 -13.55 -15.22 1.28
CA THR A 43 -12.48 -14.37 1.83
C THR A 43 -11.25 -14.36 0.94
N SER A 44 -10.90 -15.51 0.33
CA SER A 44 -9.74 -15.61 -0.55
C SER A 44 -9.91 -14.78 -1.82
N ASP A 45 -11.10 -14.78 -2.43
CA ASP A 45 -11.36 -13.97 -3.63
C ASP A 45 -11.40 -12.48 -3.28
N ALA A 46 -12.00 -12.11 -2.14
CA ALA A 46 -12.00 -10.73 -1.66
C ALA A 46 -10.57 -10.22 -1.40
N LEU A 47 -9.72 -11.06 -0.81
CA LEU A 47 -8.29 -10.78 -0.61
C LEU A 47 -7.54 -10.65 -1.93
N GLY A 48 -7.87 -11.49 -2.92
CA GLY A 48 -7.31 -11.38 -4.27
C GLY A 48 -7.62 -10.02 -4.91
N VAL A 49 -8.87 -9.55 -4.79
CA VAL A 49 -9.30 -8.24 -5.32
C VAL A 49 -8.57 -7.08 -4.64
N VAL A 50 -8.54 -7.04 -3.30
CA VAL A 50 -7.90 -5.93 -2.58
C VAL A 50 -6.39 -5.90 -2.80
N THR A 51 -5.74 -7.08 -2.83
CA THR A 51 -4.31 -7.18 -3.11
C THR A 51 -4.01 -6.72 -4.53
N ALA A 52 -4.83 -7.09 -5.51
CA ALA A 52 -4.65 -6.64 -6.88
C ALA A 52 -4.83 -5.11 -7.02
N ALA A 53 -5.77 -4.52 -6.29
CA ALA A 53 -6.03 -3.08 -6.29
C ALA A 53 -4.88 -2.29 -5.65
N GLU A 54 -4.29 -2.78 -4.55
CA GLU A 54 -3.20 -2.10 -3.82
C GLU A 54 -1.83 -2.31 -4.47
N ALA A 55 -1.55 -3.52 -4.98
CA ALA A 55 -0.21 -3.96 -5.38
C ALA A 55 0.59 -2.99 -6.27
N PRO A 56 -0.01 -2.27 -7.24
CA PRO A 56 0.73 -1.31 -8.06
C PRO A 56 1.33 -0.13 -7.27
N PHE A 57 0.76 0.21 -6.11
CA PHE A 57 1.07 1.46 -5.39
C PHE A 57 1.93 1.26 -4.13
N VAL A 58 2.27 0.01 -3.83
CA VAL A 58 3.08 -0.39 -2.67
C VAL A 58 4.48 -0.86 -3.08
N GLN A 59 4.88 -0.54 -4.31
CA GLN A 59 6.22 -0.81 -4.80
C GLN A 59 7.18 0.23 -4.24
N VAL A 60 8.27 -0.21 -3.64
CA VAL A 60 9.36 0.66 -3.20
C VAL A 60 10.68 0.16 -3.78
N PRO A 61 11.59 1.06 -4.22
CA PRO A 61 12.91 0.65 -4.70
C PRO A 61 13.76 -0.05 -3.63
N SER A 62 13.51 0.26 -2.34
CA SER A 62 14.24 -0.27 -1.20
C SER A 62 13.40 -0.21 0.08
N HIS A 63 13.56 -1.18 0.99
CA HIS A 63 13.03 -1.14 2.36
C HIS A 63 13.89 -0.30 3.32
N ILE A 64 15.03 0.20 2.85
CA ILE A 64 15.96 1.04 3.60
C ILE A 64 16.04 2.39 2.90
N ASN A 65 15.79 3.44 3.67
CA ASN A 65 16.03 4.82 3.28
C ASN A 65 17.14 5.40 4.17
N MET A 66 18.14 6.05 3.58
CA MET A 66 19.20 6.76 4.30
C MET A 66 18.91 8.26 4.26
N ARG A 67 18.86 8.89 5.43
CA ARG A 67 18.64 10.33 5.55
C ARG A 67 19.47 10.89 6.68
N ASP A 68 20.28 11.91 6.39
CA ASP A 68 21.13 12.58 7.38
C ASP A 68 22.04 11.60 8.15
N GLY A 69 22.57 10.59 7.44
CA GLY A 69 23.38 9.51 8.03
C GLY A 69 22.61 8.51 8.90
N GLN A 70 21.27 8.57 8.95
CA GLN A 70 20.41 7.64 9.68
C GLN A 70 19.68 6.67 8.75
N ILE A 71 19.55 5.42 9.19
CA ILE A 71 18.75 4.39 8.50
C ILE A 71 17.29 4.49 8.95
N THR A 72 16.39 4.69 8.00
CA THR A 72 14.94 4.58 8.19
C THR A 72 14.43 3.34 7.46
N LEU A 73 13.79 2.44 8.19
CA LEU A 73 13.15 1.26 7.60
C LEU A 73 11.74 1.60 7.11
N ILE A 74 11.40 1.12 5.93
CA ILE A 74 10.08 1.26 5.32
C ILE A 74 9.34 -0.06 5.47
N ASN A 75 8.27 -0.03 6.23
CA ASN A 75 7.45 -1.21 6.50
C ASN A 75 6.12 -1.07 5.77
N ASN A 76 6.15 -1.36 4.47
CA ASN A 76 4.98 -1.36 3.59
C ASN A 76 4.22 -2.70 3.67
N ASP A 77 4.96 -3.77 3.95
CA ASP A 77 4.49 -5.14 4.00
C ASP A 77 3.62 -5.44 5.24
N HIS A 78 3.61 -4.58 6.27
CA HIS A 78 2.87 -4.85 7.51
C HIS A 78 1.37 -5.08 7.26
N THR A 79 0.79 -4.39 6.28
CA THR A 79 -0.64 -4.55 5.96
C THR A 79 -0.90 -5.95 5.40
N ILE A 80 -0.05 -6.43 4.49
CA ILE A 80 -0.12 -7.79 3.91
C ILE A 80 0.16 -8.87 4.97
N LEU A 81 1.14 -8.65 5.85
CA LEU A 81 1.41 -9.54 6.98
C LEU A 81 0.22 -9.59 7.97
N GLY A 82 -0.44 -8.45 8.16
CA GLY A 82 -1.69 -8.32 8.92
C GLY A 82 -2.83 -9.13 8.30
N LEU A 83 -3.01 -9.05 6.98
CA LEU A 83 -4.01 -9.84 6.24
C LEU A 83 -3.78 -11.35 6.41
N ARG A 84 -2.52 -11.80 6.26
CA ARG A 84 -2.15 -13.21 6.45
C ARG A 84 -2.44 -13.69 7.87
N THR A 85 -2.01 -12.92 8.86
CA THR A 85 -2.19 -13.26 10.28
C THR A 85 -3.67 -13.29 10.65
N SER A 86 -4.44 -12.31 10.19
CA SER A 86 -5.88 -12.22 10.40
C SER A 86 -6.63 -13.44 9.85
N THR A 87 -6.23 -13.92 8.67
CA THR A 87 -6.83 -15.11 8.06
C THR A 87 -6.58 -16.36 8.90
N ASN A 88 -5.36 -16.51 9.44
CA ASN A 88 -5.00 -17.63 10.30
C ASN A 88 -5.65 -17.57 11.69
N LEU A 89 -5.97 -16.36 12.16
CA LEU A 89 -6.63 -16.15 13.45
C LEU A 89 -8.14 -16.46 13.41
N ALA A 90 -8.76 -16.41 12.23
CA ALA A 90 -10.21 -16.54 12.06
C ALA A 90 -10.86 -17.79 12.68
N PRO A 91 -10.23 -18.98 12.74
CA PRO A 91 -10.79 -20.16 13.42
C PRO A 91 -10.79 -20.06 14.95
N PHE A 92 -10.00 -19.15 15.53
CA PHE A 92 -9.85 -18.97 16.98
C PHE A 92 -10.74 -17.86 17.55
N LEU A 93 -11.54 -17.20 16.71
CA LEU A 93 -12.40 -16.09 17.10
C LEU A 93 -13.87 -16.49 17.11
N PRO A 94 -14.71 -15.88 17.97
CA PRO A 94 -16.15 -16.02 17.90
C PRO A 94 -16.66 -15.65 16.50
N GLU A 95 -17.67 -16.38 16.02
CA GLU A 95 -18.24 -16.18 14.68
C GLU A 95 -18.61 -14.72 14.41
N THR A 96 -19.22 -14.06 15.39
CA THR A 96 -19.65 -12.65 15.34
C THR A 96 -18.49 -11.66 15.14
N HIS A 97 -17.25 -12.05 15.47
CA HIS A 97 -16.07 -11.17 15.45
C HIS A 97 -14.99 -11.68 14.48
N ARG A 98 -15.22 -12.79 13.76
CA ARG A 98 -14.15 -13.48 13.02
C ARG A 98 -13.49 -12.63 11.94
N LEU A 99 -14.20 -11.63 11.41
CA LEU A 99 -13.69 -10.74 10.37
C LEU A 99 -12.99 -9.49 10.91
N LEU A 100 -13.13 -9.17 12.21
CA LEU A 100 -12.61 -7.90 12.75
C LEU A 100 -11.11 -7.69 12.53
N PRO A 101 -10.21 -8.67 12.77
CA PRO A 101 -8.79 -8.46 12.51
C PRO A 101 -8.51 -8.21 11.02
N LEU A 102 -9.27 -8.88 10.15
CA LEU A 102 -9.13 -8.76 8.71
C LEU A 102 -9.57 -7.36 8.24
N LEU A 103 -10.72 -6.89 8.74
CA LEU A 103 -11.23 -5.55 8.45
C LEU A 103 -10.30 -4.46 8.96
N GLN A 104 -9.70 -4.66 10.14
CA GLN A 104 -8.68 -3.77 10.68
C GLN A 104 -7.43 -3.74 9.80
N SER A 105 -6.99 -4.88 9.27
CA SER A 105 -5.84 -4.93 8.36
C SER A 105 -6.16 -4.19 7.06
N VAL A 106 -7.34 -4.41 6.47
CA VAL A 106 -7.78 -3.71 5.25
C VAL A 106 -7.89 -2.19 5.47
N TRP A 107 -8.29 -1.74 6.67
CA TRP A 107 -8.37 -0.32 7.00
C TRP A 107 -7.04 0.43 6.85
N TYR A 108 -5.90 -0.25 7.04
CA TYR A 108 -4.59 0.37 6.94
C TYR A 108 -4.05 0.45 5.51
N ILE A 109 -4.65 -0.26 4.55
CA ILE A 109 -4.20 -0.29 3.14
C ILE A 109 -4.03 1.12 2.57
N PRO A 110 -5.04 2.02 2.63
CA PRO A 110 -4.91 3.33 2.00
C PRO A 110 -3.84 4.23 2.65
N ALA A 111 -3.47 3.95 3.90
CA ALA A 111 -2.40 4.68 4.60
C ALA A 111 -0.99 4.25 4.15
N GLY A 112 -0.85 3.05 3.55
CA GLY A 112 0.39 2.49 3.03
C GLY A 112 0.80 3.01 1.65
N LEU A 113 0.00 3.89 1.03
CA LEU A 113 0.29 4.42 -0.30
C LEU A 113 1.55 5.29 -0.32
N ASP A 114 2.48 4.95 -1.20
CA ASP A 114 3.68 5.76 -1.50
C ASP A 114 4.47 6.19 -0.24
N ILE A 115 4.71 5.24 0.67
CA ILE A 115 5.43 5.50 1.92
C ILE A 115 6.79 6.17 1.68
N TRP A 116 7.46 5.83 0.56
CA TRP A 116 8.72 6.46 0.20
C TRP A 116 8.56 7.98 0.03
N ASN A 117 7.62 8.43 -0.80
CA ASN A 117 7.37 9.85 -0.98
C ASN A 117 6.71 10.50 0.25
N GLN A 118 5.97 9.76 1.09
CA GLN A 118 5.54 10.28 2.39
C GLN A 118 6.72 10.62 3.29
N LEU A 119 7.75 9.77 3.35
CA LEU A 119 8.94 10.00 4.17
C LEU A 119 9.80 11.17 3.67
N LEU A 120 9.77 11.43 2.36
CA LEU A 120 10.41 12.56 1.68
C LEU A 120 9.57 13.85 1.74
N GLY A 121 8.30 13.79 2.15
CA GLY A 121 7.41 14.96 2.15
C GLY A 121 6.86 15.32 0.76
N LYS A 122 6.86 14.38 -0.18
CA LYS A 122 6.33 14.52 -1.55
C LYS A 122 4.94 13.93 -1.75
N TYR A 123 4.47 13.10 -0.82
CA TYR A 123 3.13 12.53 -0.83
C TYR A 123 2.47 12.67 0.55
N PRO A 124 1.17 12.97 0.65
CA PRO A 124 0.48 13.01 1.93
C PRO A 124 0.34 11.61 2.54
N GLY A 125 0.28 11.54 3.87
CA GLY A 125 -0.07 10.32 4.57
C GLY A 125 0.51 10.25 5.97
N ARG A 126 0.36 9.08 6.60
CA ARG A 126 0.68 8.88 8.02
C ARG A 126 2.12 9.28 8.36
N TYR A 127 3.10 8.93 7.53
CA TYR A 127 4.49 9.24 7.81
C TYR A 127 4.80 10.73 7.65
N ALA A 128 4.21 11.40 6.67
CA ALA A 128 4.35 12.85 6.48
C ALA A 128 3.72 13.60 7.67
N THR A 129 2.50 13.21 8.07
CA THR A 129 1.78 13.81 9.21
C THR A 129 2.49 13.58 10.54
N MET A 130 3.02 12.38 10.80
CA MET A 130 3.80 12.10 12.02
C MET A 130 5.06 12.97 12.14
N LYS A 131 5.60 13.44 11.00
CA LYS A 131 6.75 14.36 10.95
C LYS A 131 6.34 15.84 10.95
N GLY A 132 5.04 16.15 11.09
CA GLY A 132 4.52 17.52 11.06
C GLY A 132 4.58 18.18 9.68
N MET A 133 4.67 17.38 8.60
CA MET A 133 4.70 17.90 7.24
C MET A 133 3.28 18.13 6.72
N GLU A 134 3.01 19.31 6.18
CA GLU A 134 1.82 19.59 5.38
C GLU A 134 2.15 19.36 3.91
N VAL A 135 1.73 18.21 3.38
CA VAL A 135 1.96 17.83 1.99
C VAL A 135 0.60 17.82 1.28
N PRO A 136 0.35 18.72 0.31
CA PRO A 136 -0.89 18.67 -0.46
C PRO A 136 -0.91 17.40 -1.32
N PRO A 137 -2.09 16.81 -1.58
CA PRO A 137 -2.20 15.72 -2.53
C PRO A 137 -1.67 16.15 -3.92
N PRO A 138 -0.80 15.35 -4.56
CA PRO A 138 -0.35 15.67 -5.90
C PRO A 138 -1.51 15.63 -6.91
N SER A 139 -1.35 16.33 -8.02
CA SER A 139 -2.28 16.26 -9.16
C SER A 139 -2.27 14.91 -9.90
N HIS A 140 -1.28 14.08 -9.59
CA HIS A 140 -1.13 12.71 -10.07
C HIS A 140 -1.30 11.73 -8.89
N GLY A 141 -1.50 10.45 -9.20
CA GLY A 141 -1.55 9.40 -8.18
C GLY A 141 -0.19 9.14 -7.52
N PRO A 142 -0.10 8.14 -6.63
CA PRO A 142 1.18 7.71 -6.06
C PRO A 142 2.17 7.28 -7.16
N ALA A 143 3.47 7.41 -6.88
CA ALA A 143 4.50 6.91 -7.79
C ALA A 143 4.42 5.38 -7.92
N VAL A 144 4.50 4.87 -9.15
CA VAL A 144 4.47 3.45 -9.49
C VAL A 144 5.81 3.07 -10.11
N TRP A 145 6.40 1.94 -9.68
CA TRP A 145 7.74 1.49 -10.07
C TRP A 145 7.68 0.11 -10.73
N ASN A 146 7.63 0.05 -12.06
CA ASN A 146 7.45 -1.19 -12.80
C ASN A 146 8.54 -1.45 -13.86
N GLU A 147 8.58 -2.68 -14.36
CA GLU A 147 9.61 -3.17 -15.29
C GLU A 147 9.55 -2.52 -16.69
N GLU A 148 8.43 -1.88 -17.05
CA GLU A 148 8.26 -1.20 -18.34
C GLU A 148 8.91 0.19 -18.35
N GLN A 149 9.28 0.72 -17.18
CA GLN A 149 9.95 2.01 -17.06
C GLN A 149 11.43 1.90 -17.44
N VAL A 150 11.94 2.93 -18.12
CA VAL A 150 13.38 3.04 -18.39
C VAL A 150 14.13 3.08 -17.05
N PRO A 151 15.17 2.26 -16.84
CA PRO A 151 15.93 2.26 -15.60
C PRO A 151 16.45 3.67 -15.27
N ILE A 152 16.23 4.11 -14.03
CA ILE A 152 16.81 5.36 -13.54
C ILE A 152 18.32 5.18 -13.52
N LYS A 153 19.04 6.05 -14.22
CA LYS A 153 20.50 6.13 -14.18
C LYS A 153 20.87 7.40 -13.43
N GLY A 154 21.69 7.25 -12.39
CA GLY A 154 22.32 8.41 -11.76
C GLY A 154 23.26 9.09 -12.75
N GLU A 155 23.35 10.42 -12.66
CA GLU A 155 24.41 11.19 -13.32
C GLU A 155 25.65 11.21 -12.42
N GLY A 156 26.84 11.47 -12.97
CA GLY A 156 28.08 11.55 -12.21
C GLY A 156 28.78 10.21 -11.93
N THR A 157 29.81 10.25 -11.08
CA THR A 157 30.58 9.08 -10.66
C THR A 157 29.80 8.19 -9.68
N VAL A 158 30.28 6.97 -9.43
CA VAL A 158 29.66 6.07 -8.45
C VAL A 158 29.66 6.69 -7.05
N GLU A 159 30.75 7.38 -6.70
CA GLU A 159 30.87 8.11 -5.43
C GLU A 159 29.86 9.25 -5.33
N GLU A 160 29.68 10.05 -6.39
CA GLU A 160 28.68 11.13 -6.43
C GLU A 160 27.25 10.58 -6.33
N GLN A 161 26.97 9.45 -6.97
CA GLN A 161 25.67 8.78 -6.87
C GLN A 161 25.42 8.23 -5.47
N LEU A 162 26.41 7.57 -4.85
CA LEU A 162 26.31 7.07 -3.48
C LEU A 162 26.12 8.21 -2.48
N ASP A 163 26.84 9.32 -2.65
CA ASP A 163 26.71 10.51 -1.81
C ASP A 163 25.34 11.19 -2.00
N ALA A 164 24.79 11.18 -3.22
CA ALA A 164 23.42 11.63 -3.45
C ALA A 164 22.39 10.76 -2.70
N TYR A 165 22.61 9.45 -2.56
CA TYR A 165 21.75 8.56 -1.76
C TYR A 165 21.91 8.74 -0.24
N THR A 166 23.02 9.29 0.23
CA THR A 166 23.23 9.62 1.66
C THR A 166 22.77 11.03 2.02
N ILE A 167 22.71 11.94 1.04
CA ILE A 167 22.43 13.38 1.22
C ILE A 167 21.02 13.79 0.76
N ALA A 168 20.50 13.34 -0.39
CA ALA A 168 19.23 13.83 -0.95
C ALA A 168 18.04 12.98 -0.45
N THR A 169 16.96 13.47 0.18
CA THR A 169 16.40 14.83 0.39
C THR A 169 16.48 15.79 -0.79
N VAL A 170 15.79 15.45 -1.88
CA VAL A 170 14.87 16.43 -2.48
C VAL A 170 13.56 15.73 -2.71
#